data_AF-A0A432RRR0-F1
#
_entry.id   AF-A0A432RRR0-F1
#
_cell.length_a   1.000
_cell.length_b   1.000
_cell.length_c   1.000
_cell.angle_alpha   90.00
_cell.angle_beta   90.00
_cell.angle_gamma   90.00
#
_symmetry.space_group_name_H-M   'P 1'
#
loop_
_entity.id
_entity.type
_entity.pdbx_description
1 polymer ?
#
loop_
_entity_poly.entity_id
_entity_poly.type
_entity_poly.pdbx_seq_one_letter_code
_entity_poly.pdbx_strand_id
1 'polypeptide(L)'
;VIRLHEENDSMSFSGCLLVRSLVDSQTEYLANVAKAPFALIGCEVLLENGYPGWKPEPESTLLKQFDAVHQEVMGFTPAVKVIHAGLECGIIGAKYPGMEMVSFGPNIRGAHSPSERMEISSVGEFWEILVALLAKTPKTDAA
;
A
#
# COMPACT_ATOMS: atom_id res chain seq x y z
N VAL A 1 -12.15 8.88 17.99
CA VAL A 1 -13.13 9.04 19.09
C VAL A 1 -14.45 9.43 18.45
N ILE A 2 -15.48 8.59 18.54
CA ILE A 2 -16.82 8.93 18.07
C ILE A 2 -17.45 9.84 19.12
N ARG A 3 -17.94 11.00 18.72
CA ARG A 3 -18.64 11.93 19.61
C ARG A 3 -20.13 11.82 19.32
N LEU A 4 -20.91 11.70 20.40
CA LEU A 4 -22.36 11.73 20.33
C LEU A 4 -22.82 13.19 20.46
N HIS A 5 -23.82 13.56 19.69
CA HIS A 5 -24.46 14.87 19.66
C HIS A 5 -25.95 14.69 19.92
N GLU A 6 -26.57 15.63 20.64
CA GLU A 6 -28.02 15.64 20.84
C GLU A 6 -28.67 16.46 19.72
N GLU A 7 -29.69 15.91 19.08
CA GLU A 7 -30.43 16.52 17.98
C GLU A 7 -31.89 16.08 18.04
N ASN A 8 -32.83 17.01 18.26
CA ASN A 8 -34.27 16.77 18.33
C ASN A 8 -34.67 15.59 19.25
N ASP A 9 -34.24 15.62 20.52
CA ASP A 9 -34.45 14.56 21.51
C ASP A 9 -33.85 13.17 21.14
N SER A 10 -32.90 13.14 20.19
CA SER A 10 -32.20 11.93 19.76
C SER A 10 -30.68 12.11 19.82
N MET A 11 -29.93 11.00 19.93
CA MET A 11 -28.46 11.04 19.88
C MET A 11 -27.99 10.69 18.47
N SER A 12 -27.12 11.52 17.89
CA SER A 12 -26.52 11.32 16.57
C SER A 12 -24.99 11.25 16.66
N PHE A 13 -24.36 10.57 15.68
CA PHE A 13 -22.90 10.59 15.50
C PHE A 13 -22.54 10.37 14.03
N SER A 14 -21.28 10.71 13.70
CA SER A 14 -20.64 10.36 12.45
C SER A 14 -19.32 9.65 12.73
N GLY A 15 -18.98 8.67 11.88
CA GLY A 15 -17.73 7.93 11.96
C GLY A 15 -17.26 7.55 10.56
N CYS A 16 -15.94 7.61 10.36
CA CYS A 16 -15.28 7.09 9.16
C CYS A 16 -14.38 5.93 9.59
N LEU A 17 -14.56 4.79 8.94
CA LEU A 17 -13.75 3.59 9.16
C LEU A 17 -13.01 3.26 7.87
N LEU A 18 -11.76 2.81 8.02
CA LEU A 18 -10.96 2.35 6.90
C LEU A 18 -10.64 0.87 7.08
N VAL A 19 -11.32 0.04 6.29
CA VAL A 19 -11.12 -1.41 6.27
C VAL A 19 -9.99 -1.75 5.31
N ARG A 20 -9.13 -2.70 5.71
CA ARG A 20 -7.96 -3.10 4.92
C ARG A 20 -7.79 -4.61 4.96
N SER A 21 -7.42 -5.19 3.82
CA SER A 21 -6.94 -6.56 3.69
C SER A 21 -6.08 -6.67 2.43
N LEU A 22 -5.17 -7.66 2.40
CA LEU A 22 -4.41 -8.02 1.20
C LEU A 22 -5.26 -8.76 0.15
N VAL A 23 -6.40 -9.30 0.59
CA VAL A 23 -7.31 -10.09 -0.24
C VAL A 23 -8.65 -9.37 -0.34
N ASP A 24 -9.07 -9.06 -1.56
CA ASP A 24 -10.25 -8.22 -1.84
C ASP A 24 -11.53 -8.79 -1.21
N SER A 25 -11.77 -10.11 -1.33
CA SER A 25 -12.93 -10.76 -0.72
C SER A 25 -12.94 -10.66 0.82
N GLN A 26 -11.76 -10.56 1.45
CA GLN A 26 -11.66 -10.34 2.88
C GLN A 26 -11.87 -8.87 3.25
N THR A 27 -11.50 -7.92 2.38
CA THR A 27 -11.88 -6.50 2.54
C THR A 27 -13.40 -6.35 2.52
N GLU A 28 -14.08 -6.98 1.55
CA GLU A 28 -15.54 -6.97 1.44
C GLU A 28 -16.21 -7.63 2.66
N TYR A 29 -15.70 -8.80 3.08
CA TYR A 29 -16.19 -9.48 4.27
C TYR A 29 -16.08 -8.58 5.52
N LEU A 30 -14.91 -8.00 5.78
CA LEU A 30 -14.69 -7.14 6.94
C LEU A 30 -15.52 -5.85 6.88
N ALA A 31 -15.73 -5.28 5.69
CA ALA A 31 -16.58 -4.11 5.50
C ALA A 31 -18.04 -4.42 5.88
N ASN A 32 -18.54 -5.59 5.48
CA ASN A 32 -19.89 -6.03 5.86
C ASN A 32 -20.00 -6.34 7.36
N VAL A 33 -18.98 -6.96 7.96
CA VAL A 33 -18.93 -7.18 9.41
C VAL A 33 -18.93 -5.85 10.18
N ALA A 34 -18.14 -4.87 9.74
CA ALA A 34 -18.08 -3.56 10.36
C ALA A 34 -19.39 -2.78 10.20
N LYS A 35 -20.07 -2.91 9.05
CA LYS A 35 -21.38 -2.30 8.76
C LYS A 35 -22.50 -2.83 9.66
N ALA A 36 -22.51 -4.12 9.94
CA ALA A 36 -23.60 -4.80 10.63
C ALA A 36 -24.06 -4.14 11.96
N PRO A 37 -23.19 -3.85 12.94
CA PRO A 37 -23.61 -3.23 14.21
C PRO A 37 -24.21 -1.83 14.03
N PHE A 38 -23.72 -1.04 13.07
CA PHE A 38 -24.24 0.31 12.82
C PHE A 38 -25.60 0.27 12.12
N ALA A 39 -25.78 -0.66 11.19
CA ALA A 39 -27.09 -0.88 10.58
C ALA A 39 -28.14 -1.34 11.61
N LEU A 40 -27.76 -2.17 12.59
CA LEU A 40 -28.65 -2.64 13.65
C LEU A 40 -29.19 -1.52 14.55
N ILE A 41 -28.45 -0.42 14.71
CA ILE A 41 -28.87 0.74 15.51
C ILE A 41 -29.52 1.85 14.65
N GLY A 42 -29.81 1.56 13.37
CA GLY A 42 -30.49 2.49 12.47
C GLY A 42 -29.58 3.54 11.82
N CYS A 43 -28.25 3.40 11.89
CA CYS A 43 -27.35 4.29 11.16
C CYS A 43 -27.40 4.00 9.66
N GLU A 44 -27.32 5.06 8.86
CA GLU A 44 -26.96 4.94 7.44
C GLU A 44 -25.46 4.61 7.32
N VAL A 45 -25.13 3.55 6.57
CA VAL A 45 -23.75 3.10 6.39
C VAL A 45 -23.45 2.93 4.91
N LEU A 46 -22.56 3.79 4.40
CA LEU A 46 -22.06 3.75 3.04
C LEU A 46 -20.73 2.99 3.00
N LEU A 47 -20.61 2.05 2.07
CA LEU A 47 -19.35 1.39 1.73
C LEU A 47 -18.89 1.96 0.39
N GLU A 48 -17.76 2.65 0.37
CA GLU A 48 -17.28 3.38 -0.80
C GLU A 48 -15.75 3.35 -0.91
N ASN A 49 -15.23 3.78 -2.06
CA ASN A 49 -13.80 3.99 -2.30
C ASN A 49 -12.92 2.73 -2.08
N GLY A 50 -13.46 1.55 -2.38
CA GLY A 50 -12.68 0.32 -2.39
C GLY A 50 -11.59 0.35 -3.46
N TYR A 51 -10.40 -0.14 -3.09
CA TYR A 51 -9.28 -0.33 -4.01
C TYR A 51 -8.66 -1.72 -3.81
N PRO A 52 -8.12 -2.34 -4.87
CA PRO A 52 -7.61 -3.71 -4.80
C PRO A 52 -6.35 -3.82 -3.95
N GLY A 53 -6.18 -4.98 -3.30
CA GLY A 53 -4.92 -5.36 -2.68
C GLY A 53 -3.82 -5.60 -3.72
N TRP A 54 -2.57 -5.41 -3.30
CA TRP A 54 -1.40 -5.85 -4.07
C TRP A 54 -0.87 -7.15 -3.46
N LYS A 55 -1.13 -8.28 -4.14
CA LYS A 55 -0.68 -9.59 -3.66
C LYS A 55 0.82 -9.76 -3.94
N PRO A 56 1.59 -10.35 -3.00
CA PRO A 56 3.00 -10.64 -3.22
C PRO A 56 3.19 -11.67 -4.35
N GLU A 57 4.21 -11.45 -5.18
CA GLU A 57 4.66 -12.40 -6.21
C GLU A 57 6.14 -12.75 -5.99
N PRO A 58 6.45 -13.76 -5.15
CA PRO A 58 7.82 -14.13 -4.81
C PRO A 58 8.64 -14.62 -6.01
N GLU A 59 7.98 -15.15 -7.04
CA GLU A 59 8.66 -15.70 -8.21
C GLU A 59 9.00 -14.64 -9.27
N SER A 60 8.62 -13.39 -9.04
CA SER A 60 8.84 -12.28 -9.97
C SER A 60 10.30 -12.15 -10.39
N THR A 61 10.52 -12.03 -11.70
CA THR A 61 11.85 -11.84 -12.27
C THR A 61 12.41 -10.48 -11.90
N LEU A 62 11.56 -9.44 -11.89
CA LEU A 62 11.93 -8.11 -11.41
C LEU A 62 12.35 -8.10 -9.95
N LEU A 63 11.66 -8.85 -9.06
CA LEU A 63 12.03 -8.94 -7.65
C LEU A 63 13.41 -9.58 -7.47
N LYS A 64 13.67 -10.70 -8.16
CA LYS A 64 14.98 -11.37 -8.15
C LYS A 64 16.09 -10.47 -8.68
N GLN A 65 15.80 -9.68 -9.72
CA GLN A 65 16.73 -8.70 -10.26
C GLN A 65 17.00 -7.57 -9.26
N PHE A 66 15.95 -7.07 -8.58
CA PHE A 66 16.08 -6.06 -7.54
C PHE A 66 16.99 -6.53 -6.40
N ASP A 67 16.78 -7.76 -5.90
CA ASP A 67 17.60 -8.34 -4.83
C ASP A 67 19.08 -8.42 -5.22
N ALA A 68 19.37 -8.85 -6.45
CA ALA A 68 20.74 -8.91 -6.97
C ALA A 68 21.38 -7.51 -7.09
N VAL A 69 20.65 -6.53 -7.62
CA VAL A 69 21.13 -5.13 -7.73
C VAL A 69 21.39 -4.54 -6.35
N HIS A 70 20.45 -4.72 -5.42
CA HIS A 70 20.59 -4.21 -4.07
C HIS A 70 21.80 -4.84 -3.35
N GLN A 71 22.00 -6.14 -3.46
CA GLN A 71 23.17 -6.83 -2.91
C GLN A 71 24.50 -6.31 -3.50
N GLU A 72 24.53 -5.99 -4.79
CA GLU A 72 25.72 -5.45 -5.46
C GLU A 72 26.04 -4.01 -5.02
N VAL A 73 25.02 -3.15 -4.96
CA VAL A 73 25.19 -1.73 -4.62
C VAL A 73 25.41 -1.54 -3.12
N MET A 74 24.63 -2.21 -2.28
CA MET A 74 24.61 -1.99 -0.83
C MET A 74 25.48 -2.97 -0.05
N GLY A 75 25.91 -4.08 -0.67
CA GLY A 75 26.69 -5.14 -0.01
C GLY A 75 25.85 -6.09 0.86
N PHE A 76 24.52 -5.93 0.88
CA PHE A 76 23.60 -6.81 1.61
C PHE A 76 22.25 -6.98 0.90
N THR A 77 21.56 -8.07 1.21
CA THR A 77 20.27 -8.41 0.61
C THR A 77 19.15 -7.57 1.23
N PRO A 78 18.23 -7.00 0.43
CA PRO A 78 17.15 -6.18 0.97
C PRO A 78 16.17 -7.04 1.78
N ALA A 79 15.47 -6.40 2.71
CA ALA A 79 14.36 -7.05 3.40
C ALA A 79 13.09 -6.93 2.56
N VAL A 80 12.69 -8.01 1.88
CA VAL A 80 11.43 -8.10 1.15
C VAL A 80 10.27 -8.17 2.13
N LYS A 81 9.33 -7.23 2.05
CA LYS A 81 8.22 -7.08 3.01
C LYS A 81 6.91 -6.80 2.31
N VAL A 82 5.83 -7.16 3.00
CA VAL A 82 4.47 -6.71 2.71
C VAL A 82 4.07 -5.72 3.79
N ILE A 83 3.54 -4.56 3.40
CA ILE A 83 3.04 -3.56 4.34
C ILE A 83 1.53 -3.64 4.46
N HIS A 84 0.99 -3.40 5.65
CA HIS A 84 -0.46 -3.31 5.88
C HIS A 84 -0.95 -1.88 5.64
N ALA A 85 -0.70 -1.37 4.43
CA ALA A 85 -1.07 -0.04 3.95
C ALA A 85 -1.51 -0.11 2.48
N GLY A 86 -2.12 0.97 1.97
CA GLY A 86 -2.44 1.08 0.54
C GLY A 86 -1.23 1.55 -0.25
N LEU A 87 -0.98 0.89 -1.39
CA LEU A 87 -0.03 1.34 -2.42
C LEU A 87 -0.75 1.33 -3.77
N GLU A 88 -0.40 2.27 -4.63
CA GLU A 88 -0.96 2.37 -5.98
C GLU A 88 -0.64 1.15 -6.84
N CYS A 89 0.39 0.36 -6.48
CA CYS A 89 0.72 -0.91 -7.13
C CYS A 89 -0.47 -1.89 -7.17
N GLY A 90 -1.38 -1.86 -6.20
CA GLY A 90 -2.61 -2.66 -6.25
C GLY A 90 -3.50 -2.26 -7.43
N ILE A 91 -3.71 -0.95 -7.62
CA ILE A 91 -4.52 -0.39 -8.69
C ILE A 91 -3.84 -0.59 -10.05
N ILE A 92 -2.53 -0.30 -10.14
CA ILE A 92 -1.75 -0.44 -11.36
C ILE A 92 -1.73 -1.90 -11.81
N GLY A 93 -1.44 -2.85 -10.92
CA GLY A 93 -1.42 -4.28 -11.23
C GLY A 93 -2.77 -4.83 -11.67
N ALA A 94 -3.86 -4.37 -11.04
CA ALA A 94 -5.21 -4.74 -11.46
C ALA A 94 -5.54 -4.22 -12.87
N LYS A 95 -4.98 -3.07 -13.25
CA LYS A 95 -5.19 -2.47 -14.58
C LYS A 95 -4.32 -3.09 -15.68
N TYR A 96 -3.11 -3.54 -15.34
CA TYR A 96 -2.14 -4.10 -16.27
C TYR A 96 -1.75 -5.54 -15.87
N PRO A 97 -2.57 -6.55 -16.23
CA PRO A 97 -2.28 -7.95 -15.93
C PRO A 97 -0.93 -8.37 -16.51
N GLY A 98 -0.12 -9.06 -15.70
CA GLY A 98 1.22 -9.51 -16.07
C GLY A 98 2.32 -8.46 -15.92
N MET A 99 2.00 -7.23 -15.48
CA MET A 99 3.01 -6.25 -15.12
C MET A 99 3.72 -6.65 -13.82
N GLU A 100 5.02 -6.91 -13.91
CA GLU A 100 5.86 -7.08 -12.73
C GLU A 100 6.15 -5.72 -12.08
N MET A 101 6.10 -5.66 -10.76
CA MET A 101 6.28 -4.43 -10.01
C MET A 101 7.07 -4.70 -8.73
N VAL A 102 7.89 -3.73 -8.34
CA VAL A 102 8.50 -3.64 -7.02
C VAL A 102 8.32 -2.21 -6.51
N SER A 103 8.21 -2.04 -5.20
CA SER A 103 8.13 -0.72 -4.55
C SER A 103 9.25 -0.59 -3.54
N PHE A 104 10.06 0.45 -3.69
CA PHE A 104 11.19 0.77 -2.83
C PHE A 104 11.39 2.29 -2.81
N GLY A 105 12.05 2.82 -1.77
CA GLY A 105 12.22 4.25 -1.60
C GLY A 105 13.10 4.59 -0.40
N PRO A 106 13.44 5.88 -0.22
CA PRO A 106 14.23 6.35 0.91
C PRO A 106 13.46 6.24 2.24
N ASN A 107 14.19 6.37 3.35
CA ASN A 107 13.61 6.33 4.69
C ASN A 107 12.85 7.64 4.99
N ILE A 108 11.53 7.54 5.04
CA ILE A 108 10.62 8.63 5.44
C ILE A 108 10.01 8.28 6.81
N ARG A 109 10.00 9.23 7.74
CA ARG A 109 9.48 9.05 9.11
C ARG A 109 8.39 10.07 9.39
N GLY A 110 7.30 9.60 10.00
CA GLY A 110 6.17 10.45 10.35
C GLY A 110 5.35 10.91 9.15
N ALA A 111 5.35 10.13 8.06
CA ALA A 111 4.52 10.40 6.88
C ALA A 111 3.07 10.68 7.29
N HIS A 112 2.44 11.65 6.62
CA HIS A 112 1.08 12.14 6.93
C HIS A 112 0.94 12.88 8.27
N SER A 113 2.04 13.40 8.82
CA SER A 113 2.02 14.23 10.02
C SER A 113 2.86 15.50 9.83
N PRO A 114 2.63 16.56 10.62
CA PRO A 114 3.52 17.74 10.62
C PRO A 114 4.97 17.43 10.99
N SER A 115 5.25 16.23 11.53
CA SER A 115 6.61 15.77 11.87
C SER A 115 7.28 14.96 10.75
N GLU A 116 6.66 14.90 9.58
CA GLU A 116 7.16 14.23 8.39
C GLU A 116 8.55 14.74 8.01
N ARG A 117 9.49 13.81 7.85
CA ARG A 117 10.86 14.10 7.47
C ARG A 117 11.49 12.92 6.74
N MET A 118 12.42 13.24 5.86
CA MET A 118 13.19 12.27 5.09
C MET A 118 14.64 12.24 5.55
N GLU A 119 15.23 11.05 5.59
CA GLU A 119 16.63 10.87 5.92
C GLU A 119 17.50 11.07 4.67
N ILE A 120 18.28 12.15 4.65
CA ILE A 120 19.04 12.59 3.47
C ILE A 120 20.02 11.51 2.98
N SER A 121 20.71 10.81 3.87
CA SER A 121 21.63 9.72 3.51
C SER A 121 20.93 8.62 2.71
N SER A 122 19.73 8.20 3.13
CA SER A 122 18.95 7.16 2.45
C SER A 122 18.47 7.54 1.05
N VAL A 123 18.45 8.84 0.71
CA VAL A 123 18.12 9.30 -0.65
C VAL A 123 19.24 8.96 -1.62
N GLY A 124 20.50 9.05 -1.18
CA GLY A 124 21.65 8.63 -1.97
C GLY A 124 21.61 7.13 -2.27
N GLU A 125 21.38 6.32 -1.24
CA GLU A 125 21.24 4.86 -1.36
C GLU A 125 20.11 4.48 -2.33
N PHE A 126 18.92 5.08 -2.16
CA PHE A 126 17.79 4.91 -3.08
C PHE A 126 18.18 5.24 -4.53
N TRP A 127 18.87 6.36 -4.75
CA TRP A 127 19.25 6.82 -6.07
C TRP A 127 20.24 5.86 -6.74
N GLU A 128 21.25 5.39 -6.02
CA GLU A 128 22.23 4.43 -6.52
C GLU A 128 21.55 3.12 -6.94
N ILE A 129 20.64 2.59 -6.11
CA ILE A 129 19.87 1.38 -6.43
C ILE A 129 18.98 1.61 -7.66
N LEU A 130 18.26 2.73 -7.73
CA LEU A 130 17.37 3.05 -8.84
C LEU A 130 18.13 3.09 -10.17
N VAL A 131 19.24 3.82 -10.22
CA VAL A 131 20.07 3.94 -11.44
C VAL A 131 20.64 2.58 -11.83
N ALA A 132 21.16 1.81 -10.86
CA ALA A 132 21.71 0.49 -11.12
C ALA A 132 20.63 -0.49 -11.64
N LEU A 133 19.41 -0.43 -11.11
CA LEU A 133 18.30 -1.26 -11.55
C LEU A 133 17.90 -0.94 -12.99
N LEU A 134 17.78 0.34 -13.32
CA LEU A 134 17.45 0.81 -14.67
C LEU A 134 18.55 0.45 -15.69
N ALA A 135 19.82 0.56 -15.30
CA ALA A 135 20.94 0.18 -16.17
C ALA A 135 20.94 -1.33 -16.53
N LYS A 136 20.30 -2.16 -15.69
CA LYS A 136 20.15 -3.60 -15.90
C LYS A 136 18.79 -3.99 -16.49
N THR A 137 17.92 -3.05 -16.82
CA THR A 137 16.65 -3.37 -17.48
C THR A 137 16.94 -4.14 -18.78
N PRO A 138 16.31 -5.31 -19.01
CA PRO A 138 16.50 -6.07 -20.23
C PRO A 138 16.25 -5.18 -21.45
N LYS A 139 17.19 -5.17 -22.38
CA LYS A 139 16.94 -4.54 -23.68
C LYS A 139 15.89 -5.40 -24.37
N THR A 140 14.77 -4.81 -24.74
CA THR A 140 13.83 -5.46 -25.63
C THR A 140 14.58 -5.71 -26.93
N ASP A 141 14.66 -6.96 -27.38
CA ASP A 141 15.03 -7.22 -28.77
C ASP A 141 14.01 -6.44 -29.61
N ALA A 142 14.49 -5.46 -30.37
CA ALA A 142 13.64 -4.67 -31.24
C ALA A 142 12.94 -5.66 -32.20
N ALA A 143 11.62 -5.79 -32.05
CA ALA A 143 10.77 -6.45 -33.03
C ALA A 143 10.68 -5.59 -34.30
#